data_AF-A0A929H439-F1
#
_entry.id   AF-A0A929H439-F1
#
_cell.length_a   1.000
_cell.length_b   1.000
_cell.length_c   1.000
_cell.angle_alpha   90.00
_cell.angle_beta   90.00
_cell.angle_gamma   90.00
#
_symmetry.space_group_name_H-M   'P 1'
#
loop_
_entity.id
_entity.type
_entity.pdbx_description
1 polymer ?
#
loop_
_entity_poly.entity_id
_entity_poly.type
_entity_poly.pdbx_seq_one_letter_code
_entity_poly.pdbx_strand_id
1 'polypeptide(L)'
;MRKFIFILFAISIAFSSCKFVKEKGWFGLKNADTMDAYLRKQDSLHIADSISKVIAKQKAIEQARQDSIYNAEQERLERLTRFRYHIVVGSFITPQFADEWSVYYNSIGYGTEILKAGNEFNLVCARKYDNMKDALIDLGHFKDTVQIDAWVYIDE
;
A
#
# COMPACT_ATOMS: atom_id res chain seq x y z
N MET A 1 65.50 -8.64 -50.76
CA MET A 1 65.82 -9.30 -49.47
C MET A 1 67.02 -8.71 -48.71
N ARG A 2 67.54 -7.51 -49.05
CA ARG A 2 68.68 -6.89 -48.34
C ARG A 2 68.24 -5.87 -47.29
N LYS A 3 67.03 -5.31 -47.41
CA LYS A 3 66.45 -4.31 -46.47
C LYS A 3 65.81 -4.92 -45.21
N PHE A 4 65.35 -6.18 -45.29
CA PHE A 4 64.76 -6.89 -44.14
C PHE A 4 65.80 -7.38 -43.12
N ILE A 5 67.04 -7.61 -43.54
CA ILE A 5 68.15 -8.02 -42.65
C ILE A 5 68.55 -6.88 -41.71
N PHE A 6 68.56 -5.63 -42.20
CA PHE A 6 68.88 -4.46 -41.38
C PHE A 6 67.81 -4.15 -40.33
N ILE A 7 66.53 -4.44 -40.62
CA ILE A 7 65.42 -4.24 -39.68
C ILE A 7 65.46 -5.29 -38.56
N LEU A 8 65.81 -6.54 -38.88
CA LEU A 8 65.95 -7.61 -37.90
C LEU A 8 67.16 -7.41 -36.97
N PHE A 9 68.25 -6.87 -37.50
CA PHE A 9 69.46 -6.57 -36.72
C PHE A 9 69.26 -5.36 -35.79
N ALA A 10 68.48 -4.36 -36.20
CA ALA A 10 68.14 -3.20 -35.38
C ALA A 10 67.23 -3.56 -34.18
N ILE A 11 66.33 -4.54 -34.33
CA ILE A 11 65.43 -5.00 -33.26
C ILE A 11 66.18 -5.81 -32.19
N SER A 12 67.24 -6.54 -32.57
CA SER A 12 68.03 -7.37 -31.64
C SER A 12 68.88 -6.54 -30.66
N ILE A 13 69.33 -5.34 -31.07
CA ILE A 13 70.12 -4.44 -30.21
C ILE A 13 69.22 -3.74 -29.16
N ALA A 14 67.91 -3.63 -29.40
CA ALA A 14 66.99 -3.00 -28.45
C ALA A 14 66.63 -3.88 -27.23
N PHE A 15 66.90 -5.19 -27.28
CA PHE A 15 66.59 -6.12 -26.17
C PHE A 15 67.77 -6.39 -25.22
N SER A 16 68.99 -5.95 -25.54
CA SER A 16 70.17 -6.22 -24.69
C SER A 16 70.37 -5.24 -23.52
N SER A 17 69.57 -4.17 -23.42
CA SER A 17 69.63 -3.22 -22.30
C SER A 17 68.51 -3.43 -21.28
N CYS A 18 68.37 -4.68 -20.81
CA CYS A 18 67.46 -5.02 -19.71
C CYS A 18 68.19 -5.00 -18.35
N LYS A 19 69.06 -4.01 -18.12
CA LYS A 19 69.69 -3.79 -16.80
C LYS A 19 68.90 -2.81 -15.92
N PHE A 20 67.97 -2.06 -16.50
CA PHE A 20 67.17 -1.05 -15.80
C PHE A 20 65.85 -1.60 -15.21
N VAL A 21 65.40 -2.79 -15.63
CA VAL A 21 64.17 -3.44 -15.12
C VAL A 21 64.40 -4.22 -13.82
N LYS A 22 65.66 -4.36 -13.40
CA LYS A 22 66.01 -5.03 -12.13
C LYS A 22 66.04 -4.08 -10.92
N GLU A 23 66.10 -2.77 -11.14
CA GLU A 23 66.34 -1.79 -10.08
C GLU A 23 65.10 -0.95 -9.71
N LYS A 24 64.14 -0.82 -10.63
CA LYS A 24 62.79 -0.34 -10.30
C LYS A 24 61.78 -1.46 -10.50
N GLY A 25 61.44 -2.11 -9.40
CA GLY A 25 60.40 -3.13 -9.35
C GLY A 25 59.14 -2.67 -10.07
N TRP A 26 58.90 -3.23 -11.26
CA TRP A 26 57.70 -3.02 -12.06
C TRP A 26 56.44 -3.58 -11.36
N PHE A 27 56.64 -4.29 -10.26
CA PHE A 27 55.62 -4.61 -9.27
C PHE A 27 55.97 -3.89 -7.97
N GLY A 28 55.77 -2.57 -7.95
CA GLY A 28 55.56 -1.86 -6.69
C GLY A 28 54.40 -2.57 -5.99
N LEU A 29 54.71 -3.18 -4.84
CA LEU A 29 53.84 -3.96 -3.97
C LEU A 29 52.35 -3.55 -4.05
N LYS A 30 51.56 -4.34 -4.79
CA LYS A 30 50.08 -4.28 -4.79
C LYS A 30 49.46 -4.95 -3.54
N ASN A 31 50.22 -5.08 -2.46
CA ASN A 31 49.83 -5.84 -1.27
C ASN A 31 49.50 -4.96 -0.06
N ALA A 32 49.70 -3.63 -0.16
CA ALA A 32 49.28 -2.69 0.88
C ALA A 32 47.78 -2.35 0.80
N ASP A 33 47.14 -2.57 -0.35
CA ASP A 33 45.77 -2.08 -0.61
C ASP A 33 44.75 -3.22 -0.71
N THR A 34 45.14 -4.48 -0.58
CA THR A 34 44.19 -5.63 -0.60
C THR A 34 43.39 -5.70 0.69
N MET A 35 44.03 -5.45 1.84
CA MET A 35 43.36 -5.39 3.14
C MET A 35 42.48 -4.14 3.25
N ASP A 36 43.02 -2.97 2.89
CA ASP A 36 42.29 -1.71 2.92
C ASP A 36 41.10 -1.69 1.94
N ALA A 37 41.25 -2.26 0.74
CA ALA A 37 40.12 -2.43 -0.19
C ALA A 37 39.07 -3.42 0.33
N TYR A 38 39.47 -4.43 1.12
CA TYR A 38 38.54 -5.38 1.74
C TYR A 38 37.77 -4.73 2.90
N LEU A 39 38.46 -3.96 3.75
CA LEU A 39 37.87 -3.18 4.84
C LEU A 39 36.87 -2.15 4.30
N ARG A 40 37.23 -1.38 3.27
CA ARG A 40 36.31 -0.41 2.63
C ARG A 40 35.05 -1.07 2.07
N LYS A 41 35.17 -2.29 1.51
CA LYS A 41 34.00 -3.07 1.05
C LYS A 41 33.13 -3.52 2.21
N GLN A 42 33.73 -3.98 3.30
CA GLN A 42 33.00 -4.41 4.50
C GLN A 42 32.27 -3.24 5.17
N ASP A 43 32.92 -2.09 5.28
CA ASP A 43 32.33 -0.86 5.83
C ASP A 43 31.15 -0.38 4.98
N SER A 44 31.29 -0.45 3.66
CA SER A 44 30.21 -0.11 2.72
C SER A 44 28.99 -1.02 2.90
N LEU A 45 29.21 -2.32 3.13
CA LEU A 45 28.14 -3.29 3.38
C LEU A 45 27.47 -3.05 4.74
N HIS A 46 28.25 -2.74 5.78
CA HIS A 46 27.72 -2.47 7.11
C HIS A 46 26.87 -1.19 7.12
N ILE A 47 27.32 -0.14 6.43
CA ILE A 47 26.56 1.11 6.28
C ILE A 47 25.28 0.85 5.50
N ALA A 48 25.35 0.12 4.37
CA ALA A 48 24.17 -0.24 3.59
C ALA A 48 23.14 -1.04 4.40
N ASP A 49 23.59 -1.99 5.23
CA ASP A 49 22.72 -2.78 6.11
C ASP A 49 22.08 -1.95 7.23
N SER A 50 22.83 -0.98 7.78
CA SER A 50 22.28 -0.07 8.79
C SER A 50 21.19 0.84 8.20
N ILE A 51 21.40 1.36 6.99
CA ILE A 51 20.43 2.21 6.28
C ILE A 51 19.22 1.39 5.86
N SER A 52 19.42 0.18 5.33
CA SER A 52 18.33 -0.70 4.89
C SER A 52 17.42 -1.09 6.06
N LYS A 53 17.97 -1.36 7.25
CA LYS A 53 17.19 -1.63 8.47
C LYS A 53 16.32 -0.47 8.90
N VAL A 54 16.85 0.76 8.83
CA VAL A 54 16.07 1.97 9.17
C VAL A 54 14.95 2.18 8.15
N ILE A 55 15.25 2.04 6.85
CA ILE A 55 14.24 2.14 5.78
C ILE A 55 13.17 1.06 5.94
N ALA A 56 13.56 -0.18 6.25
CA ALA A 56 12.62 -1.29 6.44
C ALA A 56 11.68 -1.03 7.63
N LYS A 57 12.19 -0.50 8.75
CA LYS A 57 11.36 -0.10 9.89
C LYS A 57 10.39 1.02 9.52
N GLN A 58 10.86 2.06 8.84
CA GLN A 58 10.00 3.16 8.42
C GLN A 58 8.92 2.70 7.43
N LYS A 59 9.29 1.83 6.49
CA LYS A 59 8.38 1.24 5.52
C LYS A 59 7.34 0.36 6.20
N ALA A 60 7.72 -0.45 7.20
CA ALA A 60 6.77 -1.28 7.94
C ALA A 60 5.73 -0.46 8.71
N ILE A 61 6.13 0.69 9.28
CA ILE A 61 5.20 1.61 9.96
C ILE A 61 4.21 2.23 8.95
N GLU A 62 4.71 2.72 7.81
CA GLU A 62 3.84 3.31 6.79
C GLU A 62 2.92 2.27 6.16
N GLN A 63 3.41 1.05 5.92
CA GLN A 63 2.61 -0.07 5.45
C GLN A 63 1.52 -0.43 6.46
N ALA A 64 1.85 -0.58 7.75
CA ALA A 64 0.85 -0.84 8.78
C ALA A 64 -0.23 0.26 8.83
N ARG A 65 0.16 1.52 8.63
CA ARG A 65 -0.79 2.64 8.53
C ARG A 65 -1.71 2.48 7.31
N GLN A 66 -1.15 2.19 6.15
CA GLN A 66 -1.93 2.01 4.90
C GLN A 66 -2.82 0.78 4.97
N ASP A 67 -2.32 -0.35 5.47
CA ASP A 67 -3.07 -1.59 5.66
C ASP A 67 -4.24 -1.37 6.62
N SER A 68 -4.06 -0.58 7.69
CA SER A 68 -5.15 -0.25 8.59
C SER A 68 -6.29 0.54 7.91
N ILE A 69 -5.94 1.50 7.05
CA ILE A 69 -6.91 2.30 6.29
C ILE A 69 -7.61 1.43 5.25
N TYR A 70 -6.86 0.59 4.55
CA TYR A 70 -7.38 -0.31 3.54
C TYR A 70 -8.35 -1.33 4.14
N ASN A 71 -7.99 -1.95 5.26
CA ASN A 71 -8.84 -2.92 5.94
C ASN A 71 -10.13 -2.26 6.45
N ALA A 72 -10.05 -1.04 7.00
CA ALA A 72 -11.23 -0.30 7.44
C ALA A 72 -12.19 0.02 6.28
N GLU A 73 -11.65 0.41 5.13
CA GLU A 73 -12.46 0.68 3.93
C GLU A 73 -13.03 -0.60 3.33
N GLN A 74 -12.27 -1.70 3.30
CA GLN A 74 -12.78 -3.00 2.87
C GLN A 74 -13.92 -3.48 3.77
N GLU A 75 -13.78 -3.39 5.09
CA GLU A 75 -14.86 -3.76 6.01
C GLU A 75 -16.11 -2.91 5.80
N ARG A 76 -15.93 -1.62 5.51
CA ARG A 76 -17.03 -0.72 5.16
C ARG A 76 -17.72 -1.16 3.87
N LEU A 77 -16.97 -1.42 2.81
CA LEU A 77 -17.51 -1.88 1.53
C LEU A 77 -18.18 -3.25 1.63
N GLU A 78 -17.61 -4.18 2.38
CA GLU A 78 -18.22 -5.48 2.67
C GLU A 78 -19.52 -5.32 3.46
N ARG A 79 -19.57 -4.40 4.41
CA ARG A 79 -20.79 -4.10 5.17
C ARG A 79 -21.88 -3.50 4.27
N LEU A 80 -21.51 -2.63 3.35
CA LEU A 80 -22.45 -2.02 2.40
C LEU A 80 -22.96 -3.07 1.39
N THR A 81 -22.07 -3.90 0.84
CA THR A 81 -22.44 -4.91 -0.16
C THR A 81 -23.14 -6.15 0.42
N ARG A 82 -22.92 -6.47 1.70
CA ARG A 82 -23.57 -7.61 2.37
C ARG A 82 -25.05 -7.38 2.59
N PHE A 83 -25.44 -6.15 2.90
CA PHE A 83 -26.83 -5.83 3.22
C PHE A 83 -27.44 -5.05 2.07
N ARG A 84 -28.23 -5.73 1.23
CA ARG A 84 -28.91 -5.13 0.08
C ARG A 84 -30.28 -4.57 0.41
N TYR A 85 -30.90 -5.06 1.49
CA TYR A 85 -32.29 -4.73 1.83
C TYR A 85 -32.33 -3.89 3.10
N HIS A 86 -32.84 -2.66 3.00
CA HIS A 86 -32.87 -1.71 4.10
C HIS A 86 -34.31 -1.33 4.42
N ILE A 87 -34.71 -1.42 5.70
CA ILE A 87 -36.01 -0.88 6.14
C ILE A 87 -35.82 0.61 6.38
N VAL A 88 -36.50 1.42 5.58
CA VAL A 88 -36.44 2.88 5.59
C VAL A 88 -37.63 3.43 6.35
N VAL A 89 -37.36 4.41 7.23
CA VAL A 89 -38.36 5.07 8.07
C VAL A 89 -38.63 6.52 7.66
N GLY A 90 -37.82 7.06 6.74
CA GLY A 90 -37.98 8.40 6.21
C GLY A 90 -37.07 8.66 5.02
N SER A 91 -37.47 9.59 4.16
CA SER A 91 -36.74 10.04 2.98
C SER A 91 -36.76 11.56 2.93
N PHE A 92 -35.60 12.20 2.97
CA PHE A 92 -35.48 13.64 3.11
C PHE A 92 -34.50 14.23 2.09
N ILE A 93 -34.93 15.26 1.37
CA ILE A 93 -34.04 16.04 0.49
C ILE A 93 -33.05 16.83 1.35
N THR A 94 -33.54 17.43 2.45
CA THR A 94 -32.73 18.23 3.37
C THR A 94 -31.98 17.33 4.35
N PRO A 95 -30.63 17.35 4.36
CA PRO A 95 -29.82 16.45 5.20
C PRO A 95 -30.08 16.62 6.70
N GLN A 96 -30.33 17.86 7.15
CA GLN A 96 -30.57 18.16 8.57
C GLN A 96 -31.78 17.39 9.11
N PHE A 97 -32.85 17.24 8.33
CA PHE A 97 -34.02 16.47 8.74
C PHE A 97 -33.73 14.97 8.79
N ALA A 98 -32.89 14.45 7.88
CA ALA A 98 -32.44 13.06 7.96
C ALA A 98 -31.61 12.81 9.22
N ASP A 99 -30.73 13.74 9.60
CA ASP A 99 -29.92 13.67 10.81
C ASP A 99 -30.79 13.69 12.08
N GLU A 100 -31.74 14.62 12.19
CA GLU A 100 -32.66 14.70 13.32
C GLU A 100 -33.50 13.42 13.46
N TRP A 101 -34.01 12.90 12.34
CA TRP A 101 -34.79 11.66 12.32
C TRP A 101 -33.92 10.45 12.71
N SER A 102 -32.68 10.41 12.23
CA SER A 102 -31.69 9.39 12.61
C SER A 102 -31.39 9.43 14.11
N VAL A 103 -31.21 10.62 14.69
CA VAL A 103 -31.00 10.78 16.15
C VAL A 103 -32.21 10.30 16.94
N TYR A 104 -33.43 10.62 16.51
CA TYR A 104 -34.66 10.14 17.15
C TYR A 104 -34.72 8.61 17.17
N TYR A 105 -34.54 7.95 16.03
CA TYR A 105 -34.60 6.48 15.96
C TYR A 105 -33.45 5.79 16.72
N ASN A 106 -32.26 6.40 16.75
CA ASN A 106 -31.17 5.96 17.63
C ASN A 106 -31.54 6.06 19.12
N SER A 107 -32.23 7.13 19.52
CA SER A 107 -32.62 7.34 20.93
C SER A 107 -33.60 6.29 21.46
N ILE A 108 -34.44 5.74 20.58
CA ILE A 108 -35.40 4.67 20.90
C ILE A 108 -34.81 3.26 20.67
N GLY A 109 -33.52 3.16 20.32
CA GLY A 109 -32.77 1.91 20.29
C GLY A 109 -32.57 1.28 18.90
N TYR A 110 -32.91 1.96 17.80
CA TYR A 110 -32.61 1.48 16.45
C TYR A 110 -31.28 2.05 15.96
N GLY A 111 -30.32 1.21 15.59
CA GLY A 111 -29.07 1.65 14.98
C GLY A 111 -29.30 2.15 13.56
N THR A 112 -29.52 3.45 13.40
CA THR A 112 -29.85 4.04 12.10
C THR A 112 -28.63 4.33 11.25
N GLU A 113 -28.83 4.29 9.94
CA GLU A 113 -27.87 4.77 8.96
C GLU A 113 -28.57 5.65 7.93
N ILE A 114 -27.90 6.71 7.50
CA ILE A 114 -28.37 7.57 6.42
C ILE A 114 -27.72 7.09 5.13
N LEU A 115 -28.53 6.56 4.23
CA LEU A 115 -28.12 6.19 2.87
C LEU A 115 -28.46 7.33 1.93
N LYS A 116 -27.57 7.61 0.99
CA LYS A 116 -27.88 8.50 -0.11
C LYS A 116 -28.40 7.65 -1.25
N ALA A 117 -29.68 7.81 -1.59
CA ALA A 117 -30.23 7.13 -2.76
C ALA A 117 -29.55 7.63 -4.04
N GLY A 118 -29.78 6.96 -5.17
CA GLY A 118 -29.32 7.42 -6.50
C GLY A 118 -29.86 8.79 -6.95
N ASN A 119 -30.57 9.52 -6.08
CA ASN A 119 -31.14 10.84 -6.29
C ASN A 119 -30.72 11.80 -5.15
N GLU A 120 -31.37 12.96 -5.04
CA GLU A 120 -31.04 13.97 -4.01
C GLU A 120 -31.57 13.63 -2.60
N PHE A 121 -32.23 12.48 -2.42
CA PHE A 121 -32.81 12.10 -1.15
C PHE A 121 -31.83 11.32 -0.26
N ASN A 122 -31.91 11.64 1.02
CA ASN A 122 -31.24 10.94 2.11
C ASN A 122 -32.28 10.04 2.78
N LEU A 123 -32.06 8.72 2.71
CA LEU A 123 -32.91 7.69 3.27
C LEU A 123 -32.42 7.32 4.66
N VAL A 124 -33.30 7.44 5.66
CA VAL A 124 -33.00 7.03 7.03
C VAL A 124 -33.41 5.57 7.19
N CYS A 125 -32.42 4.70 7.33
CA CYS A 125 -32.59 3.26 7.44
C CYS A 125 -32.51 2.84 8.90
N ALA A 126 -33.51 2.13 9.40
CA ALA A 126 -33.56 1.65 10.78
C ALA A 126 -33.02 0.21 10.95
N ARG A 127 -33.09 -0.60 9.89
CA ARG A 127 -32.58 -1.97 9.87
C ARG A 127 -32.06 -2.37 8.50
N LYS A 128 -31.21 -3.40 8.47
CA LYS A 128 -30.54 -3.91 7.26
C LYS A 128 -30.58 -5.43 7.22
N TYR A 129 -30.71 -6.00 6.03
CA TYR A 129 -30.82 -7.43 5.79
C TYR A 129 -30.06 -7.82 4.52
N ASP A 130 -29.53 -9.03 4.52
CA ASP A 130 -28.90 -9.71 3.39
C ASP A 130 -29.94 -10.41 2.48
N ASN A 131 -31.07 -10.80 3.07
CA ASN A 131 -32.15 -11.54 2.44
C ASN A 131 -33.47 -10.74 2.41
N MET A 132 -34.11 -10.71 1.25
CA MET A 132 -35.39 -10.03 1.04
C MET A 132 -36.49 -10.59 1.93
N LYS A 133 -36.54 -11.91 2.10
CA LYS A 133 -37.61 -12.57 2.86
C LYS A 133 -37.62 -12.11 4.31
N ASP A 134 -36.45 -12.03 4.93
CA ASP A 134 -36.31 -11.63 6.33
C ASP A 134 -36.64 -10.14 6.49
N ALA A 135 -36.23 -9.30 5.53
CA ALA A 135 -36.61 -7.89 5.49
C ALA A 135 -38.13 -7.69 5.40
N LEU A 136 -38.84 -8.48 4.59
CA LEU A 136 -40.29 -8.37 4.42
C LEU A 136 -41.06 -8.86 5.65
N ILE A 137 -40.60 -9.93 6.30
CA ILE A 137 -41.20 -10.43 7.54
C ILE A 137 -41.05 -9.37 8.64
N ASP A 138 -39.84 -8.82 8.83
CA ASP A 138 -39.62 -7.79 9.83
C ASP A 138 -40.35 -6.49 9.49
N LEU A 139 -40.44 -6.12 8.20
CA LEU A 139 -41.22 -4.95 7.77
C LEU A 139 -42.67 -5.02 8.25
N GLY A 140 -43.32 -6.18 8.18
CA GLY A 140 -44.68 -6.35 8.69
C GLY A 140 -44.77 -5.98 10.17
N HIS A 141 -43.92 -6.58 10.99
CA HIS A 141 -43.86 -6.29 12.43
C HIS A 141 -43.46 -4.84 12.72
N PHE A 142 -42.54 -4.28 11.94
CA PHE A 142 -42.05 -2.92 12.09
C PHE A 142 -43.14 -1.88 11.79
N LYS A 143 -43.97 -2.14 10.78
CA LYS A 143 -45.10 -1.27 10.43
C LYS A 143 -46.18 -1.27 11.51
N ASP A 144 -46.41 -2.42 12.14
CA ASP A 144 -47.41 -2.55 13.20
C ASP A 144 -46.96 -1.93 14.54
N THR A 145 -45.65 -1.89 14.80
CA THR A 145 -45.10 -1.52 16.12
C THR A 145 -44.36 -0.19 16.16
N VAL A 146 -43.74 0.23 15.07
CA VAL A 146 -42.81 1.36 15.04
C VAL A 146 -43.26 2.45 14.09
N GLN A 147 -43.40 2.14 12.80
CA GLN A 147 -43.67 3.12 11.76
C GLN A 147 -44.47 2.54 10.61
N ILE A 148 -45.74 2.92 10.53
CA ILE A 148 -46.69 2.38 9.54
C ILE A 148 -46.28 2.67 8.09
N ASP A 149 -45.57 3.76 7.84
CA ASP A 149 -45.13 4.17 6.50
C ASP A 149 -43.74 3.64 6.14
N ALA A 150 -43.20 2.71 6.93
CA ALA A 150 -41.92 2.10 6.60
C ALA A 150 -42.02 1.27 5.29
N TRP A 151 -40.93 1.27 4.54
CA TRP A 151 -40.78 0.48 3.31
C TRP A 151 -39.37 -0.10 3.20
N VAL A 152 -39.19 -1.07 2.31
CA VAL A 152 -37.88 -1.65 2.02
C VAL A 152 -37.27 -0.96 0.81
N TYR A 153 -36.06 -0.45 0.97
CA TYR A 153 -35.18 -0.02 -0.12
C TYR A 153 -34.22 -1.14 -0.48
N ILE A 154 -34.00 -1.33 -1.78
CA ILE A 154 -33.04 -2.28 -2.33
C ILE A 154 -31.89 -1.46 -2.90
N ASP A 155 -30.70 -1.63 -2.33
CA ASP A 155 -29.49 -1.00 -2.84
C ASP A 155 -28.91 -1.89 -3.95
N GLU A 156 -28.72 -1.32 -5.15
CA GLU A 156 -28.23 -2.01 -6.36
C GLU A 156 -26.70 -1.94 -6.51
#